data_AF-A0A7K3XDJ8-F1
#
_entry.id   AF-A0A7K3XDJ8-F1
#
_cell.length_a   1.000
_cell.length_b   1.000
_cell.length_c   1.000
_cell.angle_alpha   90.00
_cell.angle_beta   90.00
_cell.angle_gamma   90.00
#
_symmetry.space_group_name_H-M   'P 1'
#
loop_
_entity.id
_entity.type
_entity.pdbx_description
1 polymer ?
#
loop_
_entity_poly.entity_id
_entity_poly.type
_entity_poly.pdbx_seq_one_letter_code
_entity_poly.pdbx_strand_id
1 'polypeptide(L)'
;MSNKLRFCFVYFLMGVTALCTNTATFGSDKTTPEFEVLSGDIVMKISASGGRIISFKYGETEILTQSSEHENFGSTLWTAPQSDWGWPPFAVLDSMEYLVEQKGTVLKMISEPDPKSGFQFEKTFTIASENTIQIEYLIRNISETSKSVGAWEVTRVP
;
A
#
# COMPACT_ATOMS: atom_id res chain seq x y z
N MET A 1 -77.97 -5.28 -16.53
CA MET A 1 -77.13 -6.43 -16.96
C MET A 1 -76.05 -5.90 -17.89
N SER A 2 -74.81 -5.74 -17.40
CA SER A 2 -73.56 -5.92 -18.16
C SER A 2 -72.38 -5.44 -17.30
N ASN A 3 -71.35 -6.29 -17.26
CA ASN A 3 -70.27 -6.36 -16.27
C ASN A 3 -69.19 -5.29 -16.49
N LYS A 4 -68.68 -4.70 -15.39
CA LYS A 4 -67.37 -4.03 -15.38
C LYS A 4 -66.35 -4.94 -14.71
N LEU A 5 -65.51 -5.55 -15.54
CA LEU A 5 -64.38 -6.40 -15.19
C LEU A 5 -63.28 -5.54 -14.54
N ARG A 6 -62.93 -5.81 -13.27
CA ARG A 6 -61.79 -5.18 -12.60
C ARG A 6 -60.53 -6.00 -12.90
N PHE A 7 -59.59 -5.43 -13.65
CA PHE A 7 -58.24 -5.96 -13.80
C PHE A 7 -57.38 -5.49 -12.61
N CYS A 8 -56.95 -6.42 -11.75
CA CYS A 8 -55.90 -6.19 -10.78
C CYS A 8 -54.56 -6.55 -11.41
N PHE A 9 -53.74 -5.54 -11.72
CA PHE A 9 -52.34 -5.73 -12.09
C PHE A 9 -51.52 -5.96 -10.81
N VAL A 10 -51.01 -7.18 -10.62
CA VAL A 10 -50.00 -7.48 -9.60
C VAL A 10 -48.64 -7.25 -10.24
N TYR A 11 -47.94 -6.20 -9.80
CA TYR A 11 -46.55 -5.97 -10.20
C TYR A 11 -45.62 -6.88 -9.39
N PHE A 12 -45.02 -7.86 -10.05
CA PHE A 12 -43.93 -8.66 -9.48
C PHE A 12 -42.62 -7.91 -9.71
N LEU A 13 -42.11 -7.23 -8.68
CA LEU A 13 -40.82 -6.55 -8.70
C LEU A 13 -39.71 -7.61 -8.49
N MET A 14 -39.09 -8.09 -9.56
CA MET A 14 -37.81 -8.81 -9.46
C MET A 14 -36.73 -7.78 -9.14
N GLY A 15 -36.36 -7.67 -7.86
CA GLY A 15 -35.16 -6.96 -7.44
C GLY A 15 -33.92 -7.71 -7.94
N VAL A 16 -33.27 -7.19 -8.97
CA VAL A 16 -31.93 -7.63 -9.36
C VAL A 16 -30.96 -6.99 -8.35
N THR A 17 -30.55 -7.73 -7.33
CA THR A 17 -29.41 -7.34 -6.50
C THR A 17 -28.15 -7.55 -7.33
N ALA A 18 -27.59 -6.46 -7.85
CA ALA A 18 -26.25 -6.48 -8.40
C ALA A 18 -25.29 -6.79 -7.25
N LEU A 19 -24.74 -8.01 -7.22
CA LEU A 19 -23.54 -8.28 -6.43
C LEU A 19 -22.39 -7.52 -7.09
N CYS A 20 -22.12 -6.30 -6.60
CA CYS A 20 -20.86 -5.62 -6.87
C CYS A 20 -19.76 -6.40 -6.15
N THR A 21 -19.09 -7.30 -6.86
CA THR A 21 -17.84 -7.89 -6.39
C THR A 21 -16.80 -6.76 -6.39
N ASN A 22 -16.50 -6.19 -5.22
CA ASN A 22 -15.34 -5.32 -5.04
C ASN A 22 -14.09 -6.17 -5.25
N THR A 23 -13.56 -6.18 -6.48
CA THR A 23 -12.25 -6.77 -6.72
C THR A 23 -11.22 -5.86 -6.07
N ALA A 24 -10.52 -6.38 -5.06
CA ALA A 24 -9.43 -5.70 -4.38
C ALA A 24 -8.37 -5.28 -5.42
N THR A 25 -8.16 -3.98 -5.56
CA THR A 25 -7.20 -3.38 -6.49
C THR A 25 -6.55 -2.17 -5.83
N PHE A 26 -5.40 -1.76 -6.33
CA PHE A 26 -4.79 -0.50 -5.92
C PHE A 26 -5.48 0.67 -6.65
N GLY A 27 -5.88 1.70 -5.90
CA GLY A 27 -6.27 3.00 -6.43
C GLY A 27 -5.17 4.03 -6.19
N SER A 28 -5.12 5.10 -6.98
CA SER A 28 -4.25 6.26 -6.72
C SER A 28 -5.06 7.53 -6.53
N ASP A 29 -4.65 8.39 -5.57
CA ASP A 29 -5.16 9.76 -5.48
C ASP A 29 -4.51 10.62 -6.57
N LYS A 30 -5.25 11.59 -7.11
CA LYS A 30 -4.78 12.50 -8.16
C LYS A 30 -3.95 13.66 -7.65
N THR A 31 -3.87 13.86 -6.33
CA THR A 31 -3.27 15.07 -5.73
C THR A 31 -1.93 14.83 -5.04
N THR A 32 -1.64 13.59 -4.63
CA THR A 32 -0.34 13.09 -4.11
C THR A 32 -0.15 11.66 -4.62
N PRO A 33 1.08 11.17 -4.89
CA PRO A 33 1.30 9.81 -5.36
C PRO A 33 1.15 8.80 -4.21
N GLU A 34 -0.03 8.79 -3.60
CA GLU A 34 -0.47 7.84 -2.60
C GLU A 34 -1.32 6.76 -3.27
N PHE A 35 -1.08 5.52 -2.86
CA PHE A 35 -1.74 4.34 -3.36
C PHE A 35 -2.52 3.70 -2.24
N GLU A 36 -3.82 3.52 -2.46
CA GLU A 36 -4.73 2.90 -1.50
C GLU A 36 -5.09 1.50 -1.96
N VAL A 37 -5.15 0.57 -1.01
CA VAL A 37 -5.63 -0.79 -1.25
C VAL A 37 -6.65 -1.19 -0.21
N LEU A 38 -7.73 -1.82 -0.71
CA LEU A 38 -8.82 -2.37 0.07
C LEU A 38 -8.79 -3.90 -0.07
N SER A 39 -8.67 -4.63 1.04
CA SER A 39 -8.76 -6.10 1.05
C SER A 39 -9.49 -6.57 2.31
N GLY A 40 -10.76 -6.99 2.15
CA GLY A 40 -11.65 -7.29 3.28
C GLY A 40 -11.82 -6.06 4.18
N ASP A 41 -11.45 -6.20 5.45
CA ASP A 41 -11.47 -5.15 6.48
C ASP A 41 -10.18 -4.29 6.48
N ILE A 42 -9.20 -4.61 5.62
CA ILE A 42 -7.95 -3.84 5.54
C ILE A 42 -8.09 -2.66 4.60
N VAL A 43 -7.67 -1.49 5.08
CA VAL A 43 -7.33 -0.32 4.25
C VAL A 43 -5.86 0.01 4.47
N MET A 44 -5.03 -0.10 3.44
CA MET A 44 -3.62 0.30 3.52
C MET A 44 -3.34 1.43 2.53
N LYS A 45 -2.58 2.43 2.96
CA LYS A 45 -2.10 3.53 2.11
C LYS A 45 -0.58 3.55 2.06
N ILE A 46 -0.05 3.69 0.85
CA ILE A 46 1.39 3.65 0.56
C ILE A 46 1.76 4.91 -0.20
N SER A 47 2.73 5.68 0.29
CA SER A 47 3.28 6.82 -0.43
C SER A 47 4.37 6.37 -1.39
N ALA A 48 4.40 6.92 -2.61
CA ALA A 48 5.54 6.75 -3.51
C ALA A 48 6.83 7.32 -2.93
N SER A 49 6.76 8.27 -1.99
CA SER A 49 7.94 8.74 -1.24
C SER A 49 8.47 7.62 -0.34
N GLY A 50 9.62 7.07 -0.71
CA GLY A 50 10.26 5.97 -0.01
C GLY A 50 9.53 4.63 -0.07
N GLY A 51 8.38 4.54 -0.75
CA GLY A 51 7.47 3.39 -0.62
C GLY A 51 7.05 3.15 0.83
N ARG A 52 6.75 4.23 1.58
CA ARG A 52 6.36 4.18 3.00
C ARG A 52 4.89 3.83 3.14
N ILE A 53 4.57 2.89 4.02
CA ILE A 53 3.17 2.66 4.44
C ILE A 53 2.81 3.77 5.41
N ILE A 54 1.88 4.64 5.01
CA ILE A 54 1.49 5.84 5.76
C ILE A 54 0.21 5.63 6.58
N SER A 55 -0.59 4.62 6.26
CA SER A 55 -1.77 4.20 7.02
C SER A 55 -2.00 2.70 6.84
N PHE A 56 -2.39 2.02 7.91
CA PHE A 56 -2.84 0.64 7.89
C PHE A 56 -3.99 0.48 8.90
N LYS A 57 -5.20 0.36 8.37
CA LYS A 57 -6.41 0.18 9.15
C LYS A 57 -6.92 -1.25 9.07
N TYR A 58 -7.46 -1.72 10.19
CA TYR A 58 -8.29 -2.91 10.25
C TYR A 58 -9.67 -2.52 10.78
N GLY A 59 -10.69 -2.62 9.92
CA GLY A 59 -11.98 -1.95 10.11
C GLY A 59 -11.78 -0.43 10.22
N GLU A 60 -12.31 0.16 11.28
CA GLU A 60 -12.20 1.61 11.54
C GLU A 60 -10.94 2.01 12.35
N THR A 61 -10.11 1.04 12.76
CA THR A 61 -8.99 1.29 13.67
C THR A 61 -7.69 1.49 12.89
N GLU A 62 -7.05 2.64 13.06
CA GLU A 62 -5.68 2.89 12.59
C GLU A 62 -4.68 2.20 13.53
N ILE A 63 -3.75 1.45 12.94
CA ILE A 63 -2.75 0.68 13.67
C ILE A 63 -1.40 1.41 13.70
N LEU A 64 -1.11 2.26 12.71
CA LEU A 64 0.16 2.96 12.61
C LEU A 64 0.09 4.34 13.25
N THR A 65 1.16 4.74 13.93
CA THR A 65 1.36 6.14 14.33
C THR A 65 1.26 7.03 13.09
N GLN A 66 0.49 8.12 13.18
CA GLN A 66 0.25 9.04 12.06
C GLN A 66 1.23 10.22 12.05
N SER A 67 1.33 10.91 10.91
CA SER A 67 2.22 12.06 10.72
C SER A 67 1.89 13.25 11.63
N SER A 68 0.64 13.35 12.11
CA SER A 68 0.23 14.33 13.10
C SER A 68 0.81 14.08 14.50
N GLU A 69 1.31 12.86 14.76
CA GLU A 69 1.81 12.45 16.07
C GLU A 69 3.34 12.44 16.13
N HIS A 70 4.03 12.05 15.04
CA HIS A 70 5.48 11.96 15.00
C HIS A 70 6.06 12.17 13.58
N GLU A 71 7.25 12.76 13.47
CA GLU A 71 7.91 12.98 12.17
C GLU A 71 8.32 11.66 11.48
N ASN A 72 8.73 10.67 12.28
CA ASN A 72 8.97 9.30 11.83
C ASN A 72 7.74 8.46 12.14
N PHE A 73 6.73 8.55 11.28
CA PHE A 73 5.46 7.83 11.37
C PHE A 73 5.39 6.67 10.36
N GLY A 74 4.34 5.86 10.45
CA GLY A 74 4.10 4.78 9.50
C GLY A 74 5.09 3.62 9.57
N SER A 75 5.24 2.90 8.45
CA SER A 75 6.13 1.74 8.29
C SER A 75 7.04 1.90 7.07
N THR A 76 8.33 1.66 7.25
CA THR A 76 9.31 1.74 6.15
C THR A 76 10.48 0.78 6.37
N LEU A 77 11.03 0.26 5.27
CA LEU A 77 12.28 -0.50 5.23
C LEU A 77 13.50 0.42 5.31
N TRP A 78 14.40 0.11 6.23
CA TRP A 78 15.78 0.62 6.27
C TRP A 78 16.80 -0.52 6.21
N THR A 79 18.06 -0.17 5.95
CA THR A 79 19.17 -1.12 6.08
C THR A 79 19.64 -1.19 7.54
N ALA A 80 20.00 -2.39 7.98
CA ALA A 80 20.68 -2.64 9.25
C ALA A 80 22.14 -3.09 9.02
N PRO A 81 23.05 -2.75 9.97
CA PRO A 81 22.81 -1.94 11.16
C PRO A 81 22.75 -0.42 10.86
N GLN A 82 22.08 0.36 11.73
CA GLN A 82 22.00 1.82 11.57
C GLN A 82 23.37 2.51 11.57
N SER A 83 24.37 1.93 12.25
CA SER A 83 25.73 2.47 12.32
C SER A 83 26.38 2.68 10.94
N ASP A 84 25.88 2.02 9.90
CA ASP A 84 26.41 2.12 8.53
C ASP A 84 26.04 3.45 7.84
N TRP A 85 25.04 4.17 8.36
CA TRP A 85 24.52 5.40 7.74
C TRP A 85 24.20 6.53 8.72
N GLY A 86 24.07 6.23 10.03
CA GLY A 86 23.90 7.24 11.06
C GLY A 86 22.49 7.81 11.12
N TRP A 87 22.35 9.14 11.01
CA TRP A 87 21.05 9.82 10.89
C TRP A 87 21.24 11.15 10.14
N PRO A 88 20.35 11.51 9.20
CA PRO A 88 19.16 10.79 8.73
C PRO A 88 19.48 9.60 7.79
N PRO A 89 18.50 8.75 7.46
CA PRO A 89 18.63 7.76 6.39
C PRO A 89 18.98 8.39 5.04
N PHE A 90 19.52 7.59 4.11
CA PHE A 90 19.77 8.05 2.75
C PHE A 90 18.47 8.42 2.05
N ALA A 91 18.32 9.69 1.68
CA ALA A 91 17.08 10.23 1.12
C ALA A 91 16.57 9.45 -0.12
N VAL A 92 17.48 8.99 -0.99
CA VAL A 92 17.15 8.17 -2.16
C VAL A 92 16.40 6.88 -1.77
N LEU A 93 16.76 6.30 -0.61
CA LEU A 93 16.16 5.06 -0.12
C LEU A 93 14.99 5.28 0.85
N ASP A 94 14.78 6.48 1.39
CA ASP A 94 13.77 6.70 2.45
C ASP A 94 12.69 7.74 2.13
N SER A 95 13.01 8.83 1.43
CA SER A 95 12.09 9.98 1.34
C SER A 95 11.89 10.52 -0.08
N MET A 96 12.77 10.18 -1.02
CA MET A 96 12.58 10.51 -2.43
C MET A 96 11.47 9.67 -3.06
N GLU A 97 10.86 10.19 -4.12
CA GLU A 97 9.82 9.50 -4.87
C GLU A 97 10.39 8.29 -5.61
N TYR A 98 9.72 7.14 -5.50
CA TYR A 98 10.07 5.90 -6.18
C TYR A 98 9.33 5.81 -7.51
N LEU A 99 9.95 5.15 -8.49
CA LEU A 99 9.24 4.73 -9.70
C LEU A 99 8.17 3.71 -9.31
N VAL A 100 6.93 3.93 -9.76
CA VAL A 100 5.79 3.06 -9.46
C VAL A 100 5.34 2.29 -10.70
N GLU A 101 5.27 0.97 -10.57
CA GLU A 101 4.68 0.07 -11.55
C GLU A 101 3.48 -0.65 -10.91
N GLN A 102 2.29 -0.40 -11.43
CA GLN A 102 1.05 -1.00 -10.93
C GLN A 102 0.44 -1.94 -11.98
N LYS A 103 0.14 -3.18 -11.58
CA LYS A 103 -0.53 -4.16 -12.44
C LYS A 103 -1.48 -5.05 -11.64
N GLY A 104 -2.78 -4.80 -11.78
CA GLY A 104 -3.81 -5.58 -11.09
C GLY A 104 -3.69 -5.47 -9.57
N THR A 105 -3.37 -6.59 -8.92
CA THR A 105 -3.22 -6.73 -7.46
C THR A 105 -1.79 -6.52 -6.97
N VAL A 106 -0.87 -6.09 -7.84
CA VAL A 106 0.55 -5.87 -7.53
C VAL A 106 0.90 -4.39 -7.72
N LEU A 107 1.54 -3.82 -6.71
CA LEU A 107 2.13 -2.49 -6.72
C LEU A 107 3.62 -2.62 -6.42
N LYS A 108 4.45 -2.25 -7.39
CA LYS A 108 5.90 -2.30 -7.29
C LYS A 108 6.46 -0.90 -7.24
N MET A 109 7.34 -0.63 -6.28
CA MET A 109 7.98 0.67 -6.09
C MET A 109 9.49 0.49 -6.06
N ILE A 110 10.20 1.26 -6.90
CA ILE A 110 11.65 1.10 -7.12
C ILE A 110 12.34 2.43 -6.83
N SER A 111 13.32 2.43 -5.95
CA SER A 111 14.15 3.62 -5.70
C SER A 111 15.08 3.88 -6.88
N GLU A 112 15.55 5.11 -7.00
CA GLU A 112 16.77 5.35 -7.77
C GLU A 112 17.96 4.60 -7.14
N PRO A 113 19.01 4.26 -7.92
CA PRO A 113 20.25 3.73 -7.38
C PRO A 113 20.89 4.77 -6.45
N ASP A 114 21.20 4.40 -5.19
CA ASP A 114 21.91 5.30 -4.28
C ASP A 114 23.41 4.98 -4.25
N PRO A 115 24.28 5.77 -4.92
CA PRO A 115 25.70 5.49 -4.98
C PRO A 115 26.40 5.65 -3.61
N LYS A 116 25.80 6.37 -2.65
CA LYS A 116 26.38 6.56 -1.32
C LYS A 116 26.26 5.29 -0.47
N SER A 117 25.07 4.71 -0.42
CA SER A 117 24.87 3.41 0.24
C SER A 117 25.34 2.24 -0.62
N GLY A 118 25.43 2.40 -1.95
CA GLY A 118 25.70 1.29 -2.86
C GLY A 118 24.52 0.32 -2.96
N PHE A 119 23.30 0.76 -2.63
CA PHE A 119 22.09 -0.04 -2.72
C PHE A 119 21.02 0.60 -3.62
N GLN A 120 20.12 -0.25 -4.11
CA GLN A 120 18.84 0.13 -4.69
C GLN A 120 17.75 -0.70 -4.03
N PHE A 121 16.62 -0.06 -3.69
CA PHE A 121 15.47 -0.72 -3.10
C PHE A 121 14.40 -0.99 -4.13
N GLU A 122 13.75 -2.14 -3.96
CA GLU A 122 12.50 -2.48 -4.60
C GLU A 122 11.55 -3.01 -3.52
N LYS A 123 10.33 -2.46 -3.49
CA LYS A 123 9.25 -2.83 -2.57
C LYS A 123 8.04 -3.26 -3.39
N THR A 124 7.59 -4.50 -3.18
CA THR A 124 6.43 -5.05 -3.91
C THR A 124 5.32 -5.37 -2.92
N PHE A 125 4.18 -4.74 -3.11
CA PHE A 125 2.96 -4.96 -2.34
C PHE A 125 1.99 -5.76 -3.19
N THR A 126 1.52 -6.89 -2.66
CA THR A 126 0.60 -7.79 -3.36
C THR A 126 -0.62 -8.06 -2.50
N ILE A 127 -1.81 -7.89 -3.06
CA ILE A 127 -3.04 -8.38 -2.43
C ILE A 127 -3.05 -9.90 -2.59
N ALA A 128 -2.67 -10.61 -1.52
CA ALA A 128 -2.45 -12.05 -1.56
C ALA A 128 -3.77 -12.81 -1.38
N SER A 129 -4.61 -12.37 -0.44
CA SER A 129 -5.95 -12.86 -0.19
C SER A 129 -6.76 -11.82 0.58
N GLU A 130 -8.02 -12.14 0.90
CA GLU A 130 -8.83 -11.34 1.82
C GLU A 130 -8.07 -11.12 3.14
N ASN A 131 -8.07 -9.88 3.62
CA ASN A 131 -7.37 -9.46 4.85
C ASN A 131 -5.85 -9.79 4.86
N THR A 132 -5.21 -9.97 3.69
CA THR A 132 -3.78 -10.26 3.62
C THR A 132 -3.10 -9.48 2.49
N ILE A 133 -2.12 -8.66 2.86
CA ILE A 133 -1.23 -7.97 1.94
C ILE A 133 0.18 -8.53 2.17
N GLN A 134 0.76 -9.11 1.12
CA GLN A 134 2.15 -9.54 1.13
C GLN A 134 3.05 -8.36 0.74
N ILE A 135 4.14 -8.20 1.47
CA ILE A 135 5.19 -7.22 1.16
C ILE A 135 6.48 -7.99 0.91
N GLU A 136 7.09 -7.78 -0.25
CA GLU A 136 8.41 -8.29 -0.58
C GLU A 136 9.38 -7.14 -0.73
N TYR A 137 10.57 -7.30 -0.13
CA TYR A 137 11.65 -6.33 -0.21
C TYR A 137 12.87 -6.94 -0.89
N LEU A 138 13.40 -6.20 -1.86
CA LEU A 138 14.67 -6.50 -2.50
C LEU A 138 15.65 -5.36 -2.25
N ILE A 139 16.78 -5.69 -1.62
CA ILE A 139 17.93 -4.81 -1.47
C ILE A 139 18.99 -5.27 -2.46
N ARG A 140 19.17 -4.51 -3.55
CA ARG A 140 20.18 -4.81 -4.56
C ARG A 140 21.49 -4.12 -4.21
N ASN A 141 22.57 -4.88 -4.05
CA ASN A 141 23.92 -4.31 -4.01
C ASN A 141 24.32 -3.88 -5.43
N ILE A 142 24.50 -2.58 -5.63
CA ILE A 142 24.90 -1.95 -6.90
C ILE A 142 26.36 -1.49 -6.88
N SER A 143 27.09 -1.77 -5.79
CA SER A 143 28.52 -1.47 -5.69
C SER A 143 29.38 -2.58 -6.28
N GLU A 144 30.67 -2.29 -6.48
CA GLU A 144 31.66 -3.26 -6.95
C GLU A 144 32.14 -4.23 -5.85
N THR A 145 31.72 -4.02 -4.60
CA THR A 145 32.20 -4.77 -3.43
C THR A 145 31.06 -5.52 -2.76
N SER A 146 31.35 -6.68 -2.15
CA SER A 146 30.37 -7.37 -1.31
C SER A 146 30.08 -6.56 -0.05
N LYS A 147 28.80 -6.41 0.30
CA LYS A 147 28.33 -5.71 1.50
C LYS A 147 27.46 -6.64 2.34
N SER A 148 27.66 -6.61 3.66
CA SER A 148 26.69 -7.18 4.59
C SER A 148 25.53 -6.20 4.76
N VAL A 149 24.30 -6.70 4.74
CA VAL A 149 23.11 -5.86 4.94
C VAL A 149 21.98 -6.69 5.54
N GLY A 150 21.27 -6.12 6.50
CA GLY A 150 19.99 -6.64 6.98
C GLY A 150 18.83 -5.78 6.49
N ALA A 151 17.69 -6.41 6.22
CA ALA A 151 16.42 -5.71 6.06
C ALA A 151 15.84 -5.38 7.44
N TRP A 152 15.57 -4.10 7.71
CA TRP A 152 14.95 -3.64 8.95
C TRP A 152 13.65 -2.89 8.63
N GLU A 153 12.52 -3.57 8.81
CA GLU A 153 11.21 -2.91 8.78
C GLU A 153 11.01 -2.15 10.08
N VAL A 154 10.78 -0.84 9.97
CA VAL A 154 10.54 0.04 11.10
C VAL A 154 9.10 0.50 11.09
N THR A 155 8.26 -0.20 11.87
CA THR A 155 6.84 0.08 12.04
C THR A 155 6.62 0.85 13.34
N ARG A 156 5.99 2.03 13.27
CA ARG A 156 5.57 2.78 14.46
C ARG A 156 4.10 2.53 14.74
N VAL A 157 3.79 2.18 15.97
CA VAL A 157 2.43 1.98 16.49
C VAL A 157 2.20 2.95 17.65
N PRO A 158 0.96 3.43 17.87
CA PRO A 158 0.61 4.34 18.96
C PRO A 158 0.94 3.81 20.37
#